data_AF-A0A1M6PDG4-F1
#
_entry.id   AF-A0A1M6PDG4-F1
#
_cell.length_a   1.000
_cell.length_b   1.000
_cell.length_c   1.000
_cell.angle_alpha   90.00
_cell.angle_beta   90.00
_cell.angle_gamma   90.00
#
_symmetry.space_group_name_H-M   'P 1'
#
loop_
_entity.id
_entity.type
_entity.pdbx_description
1 polymer ?
#
loop_
_entity_poly.entity_id
_entity_poly.type
_entity_poly.pdbx_seq_one_letter_code
_entity_poly.pdbx_strand_id
1 'polypeptide(L)'
;MMDAITWLLVIVKFTALGLGGVVTLLAYRAYERTQFAGLRYFAIGLFIITVGTVLVGVFHHFLHVELTMGMLLESSIICVGFGVMVVGLYGQ
;
A
#
# COMPACT_ATOMS: atom_id res chain seq x y z
N MET A 1 5.13 12.66 25.49
CA MET A 1 5.92 13.24 24.38
C MET A 1 6.07 12.14 23.35
N MET A 2 5.67 12.35 22.09
CA MET A 2 5.94 11.38 21.02
C MET A 2 7.43 11.37 20.71
N ASP A 3 8.01 10.18 20.54
CA ASP A 3 9.44 10.02 20.25
C ASP A 3 9.77 10.57 18.85
N ALA A 4 10.99 11.09 18.68
CA ALA A 4 11.46 11.62 17.40
C ALA A 4 11.37 10.59 16.25
N ILE A 5 11.55 9.31 16.57
CA ILE A 5 11.44 8.20 15.63
C ILE A 5 9.98 8.03 15.15
N THR A 6 9.01 8.19 16.03
CA THR A 6 7.58 8.11 15.68
C THR A 6 7.20 9.24 14.72
N TRP A 7 7.68 10.46 14.96
CA TRP A 7 7.46 11.59 14.06
C TRP A 7 8.07 11.37 12.67
N LEU A 8 9.30 10.84 12.62
CA LEU A 8 9.95 10.51 11.36
C LEU A 8 9.15 9.43 10.60
N LEU A 9 8.68 8.40 11.30
CA LEU A 9 7.86 7.33 10.71
C LEU A 9 6.59 7.89 10.07
N VAL A 10 5.89 8.81 10.75
CA VAL A 10 4.71 9.49 10.20
C VAL A 10 5.04 10.20 8.89
N ILE A 11 6.09 11.04 8.88
CA ILE A 11 6.50 11.78 7.67
C ILE A 11 6.82 10.82 6.52
N VAL A 12 7.56 9.75 6.81
CA VAL A 12 7.92 8.72 5.82
C VAL A 12 6.68 8.00 5.29
N LYS A 13 5.72 7.61 6.15
CA LYS A 13 4.47 6.96 5.71
C LYS A 13 3.59 7.88 4.87
N PHE A 14 3.47 9.16 5.21
CA PHE A 14 2.73 10.12 4.39
C PHE A 14 3.39 10.36 3.03
N THR A 15 4.72 10.42 2.98
CA THR A 15 5.47 10.53 1.73
C THR A 15 5.27 9.29 0.87
N ALA A 16 5.37 8.09 1.47
CA ALA A 16 5.11 6.83 0.79
C ALA A 16 3.66 6.73 0.27
N LEU A 17 2.68 7.20 1.04
CA LEU A 17 1.28 7.27 0.61
C LEU A 17 1.12 8.16 -0.62
N GLY A 18 1.71 9.36 -0.60
CA GLY A 18 1.67 10.29 -1.73
C GLY A 18 2.30 9.69 -2.97
N LEU A 19 3.50 9.12 -2.85
CA LEU A 19 4.20 8.48 -3.97
C LEU A 19 3.46 7.25 -4.49
N GLY A 20 3.01 6.35 -3.61
CA GLY A 20 2.25 5.15 -3.98
C GLY A 20 0.92 5.50 -4.64
N GLY A 21 0.25 6.56 -4.19
CA GLY A 21 -0.96 7.11 -4.82
C GLY A 21 -0.67 7.63 -6.22
N VAL A 22 0.40 8.40 -6.41
CA VAL A 22 0.82 8.89 -7.74
C VAL A 22 1.12 7.71 -8.68
N VAL A 23 1.90 6.72 -8.23
CA VAL A 23 2.24 5.55 -9.06
C VAL A 23 0.99 4.75 -9.41
N THR A 24 0.04 4.61 -8.47
CA THR A 24 -1.26 3.95 -8.72
C THR A 24 -2.04 4.67 -9.82
N LEU A 25 -2.11 6.01 -9.75
CA LEU A 25 -2.80 6.82 -10.77
C LEU A 25 -2.11 6.73 -12.13
N LEU A 26 -0.78 6.73 -12.16
CA LEU A 26 -0.01 6.59 -13.39
C LEU A 26 -0.21 5.20 -14.02
N ALA A 27 -0.20 4.14 -13.21
CA ALA A 27 -0.49 2.79 -13.67
C ALA A 27 -1.91 2.67 -14.25
N TYR A 28 -2.91 3.26 -13.58
CA TYR A 28 -4.27 3.29 -14.08
C TYR A 28 -4.40 4.07 -15.40
N ARG A 29 -3.78 5.25 -15.51
CA ARG A 29 -3.75 6.01 -16.77
C ARG A 29 -3.04 5.26 -17.90
N ALA A 30 -1.98 4.52 -17.60
CA ALA A 30 -1.30 3.69 -18.57
C ALA A 30 -2.15 2.49 -19.00
N TYR A 31 -2.97 1.93 -18.10
CA TYR A 31 -4.00 0.95 -18.45
C TYR A 31 -4.99 1.54 -19.47
N GLU A 32 -5.51 2.75 -19.24
CA GLU A 32 -6.45 3.38 -20.18
C GLU A 32 -5.85 3.56 -21.58
N ARG A 33 -4.56 3.90 -21.67
CA ARG A 33 -3.87 4.11 -22.95
C ARG A 33 -3.53 2.83 -23.70
N THR A 34 -3.20 1.76 -22.97
CA THR A 34 -2.67 0.53 -23.58
C THR A 34 -3.66 -0.61 -23.64
N GLN A 35 -4.76 -0.53 -22.88
CA GLN A 35 -5.78 -1.58 -22.71
C GLN A 35 -5.22 -2.92 -22.19
N PHE A 36 -3.97 -2.97 -21.71
CA PHE A 36 -3.41 -4.14 -21.05
C PHE A 36 -4.02 -4.32 -19.66
N ALA A 37 -4.94 -5.28 -19.52
CA ALA A 37 -5.63 -5.53 -18.25
C ALA A 37 -4.68 -5.87 -17.10
N GLY A 38 -3.47 -6.38 -17.37
CA GLY A 38 -2.43 -6.59 -16.37
C GLY A 38 -2.03 -5.31 -15.62
N LEU A 39 -2.02 -4.17 -16.30
CA LEU A 39 -1.74 -2.86 -15.67
C LEU A 39 -2.87 -2.42 -14.74
N ARG A 40 -4.12 -2.81 -15.02
CA ARG A 40 -5.25 -2.53 -14.13
C ARG A 40 -5.09 -3.25 -12.80
N TYR A 41 -4.75 -4.53 -12.84
CA TYR A 41 -4.51 -5.32 -11.63
C TYR A 41 -3.27 -4.86 -10.87
N PHE A 42 -2.23 -4.42 -11.58
CA PHE A 42 -1.07 -3.79 -10.96
C PHE A 42 -1.48 -2.52 -10.18
N ALA A 43 -2.28 -1.64 -10.79
CA ALA A 43 -2.81 -0.45 -10.12
C ALA A 43 -3.66 -0.80 -8.89
N ILE A 44 -4.55 -1.79 -9.01
CA ILE A 44 -5.39 -2.25 -7.89
C ILE A 44 -4.53 -2.82 -6.75
N GLY A 45 -3.59 -3.71 -7.07
CA GLY A 45 -2.68 -4.29 -6.08
C GLY A 45 -1.86 -3.21 -5.37
N LEU A 46 -1.34 -2.22 -6.11
CA LEU A 46 -0.56 -1.13 -5.55
C LEU A 46 -1.39 -0.22 -4.66
N PHE A 47 -2.64 0.04 -5.06
CA PHE A 47 -3.60 0.78 -4.25
C PHE A 47 -3.87 0.09 -2.91
N ILE A 48 -4.11 -1.23 -2.94
CA ILE A 48 -4.34 -2.05 -1.73
C ILE A 48 -3.13 -1.96 -0.79
N ILE A 49 -1.91 -2.13 -1.31
CA ILE A 49 -0.68 -2.04 -0.51
C ILE A 49 -0.55 -0.64 0.10
N THR A 50 -0.66 0.39 -0.73
CA THR A 50 -0.42 1.77 -0.32
C THR A 50 -1.41 2.23 0.75
N VAL A 51 -2.71 2.01 0.52
CA VAL A 51 -3.76 2.44 1.44
C VAL A 51 -3.79 1.57 2.68
N GLY A 52 -3.67 0.25 2.52
CA GLY A 52 -3.74 -0.69 3.64
C GLY A 52 -2.58 -0.54 4.61
N THR A 53 -1.34 -0.41 4.13
CA THR A 53 -0.16 -0.24 5.01
C THR A 53 -0.20 1.06 5.80
N VAL A 54 -0.73 2.14 5.23
CA VAL A 54 -0.91 3.41 5.96
C VAL A 54 -2.05 3.32 6.96
N LEU A 55 -3.20 2.73 6.60
CA LEU A 55 -4.30 2.49 7.52
C LEU A 55 -3.88 1.67 8.74
N VAL A 56 -3.09 0.60 8.54
CA VAL A 56 -2.54 -0.20 9.65
C VAL A 56 -1.65 0.64 10.57
N GLY A 57 -0.78 1.47 10.00
CA GLY A 57 0.08 2.36 10.79
C GLY A 57 -0.70 3.38 11.63
N VAL A 58 -1.78 3.93 11.07
CA VAL A 58 -2.67 4.86 11.79
C VAL A 58 -3.41 4.12 12.90
N PHE A 59 -4.00 2.96 12.62
CA PHE A 59 -4.73 2.17 13.62
C PHE A 59 -3.83 1.72 14.77
N HIS A 60 -2.58 1.33 14.48
CA HIS A 60 -1.60 0.96 15.50
C HIS A 60 -1.32 2.09 16.49
N HIS A 61 -1.20 3.32 15.99
CA HIS A 61 -0.93 4.49 16.82
C HIS A 61 -2.12 4.86 17.74
N PHE A 62 -3.36 4.64 17.30
CA PHE A 62 -4.56 5.00 18.08
C PHE A 62 -5.05 3.89 19.03
N LEU A 63 -4.79 2.61 18.73
CA LEU A 63 -5.38 1.48 19.47
C LEU A 63 -4.43 0.77 20.44
N HIS A 64 -3.18 1.23 20.62
CA HIS A 64 -2.17 0.57 21.47
C HIS A 64 -2.00 -0.93 21.17
N VAL A 65 -2.18 -1.32 19.91
CA VAL A 65 -2.02 -2.71 19.47
C VAL A 65 -0.54 -3.09 19.61
N GLU A 66 -0.25 -4.35 19.92
CA GLU A 66 1.14 -4.83 20.00
C GLU A 66 1.87 -4.62 18.67
N LEU A 67 3.12 -4.15 18.71
CA LEU A 67 3.95 -3.88 17.52
C LEU A 67 4.00 -5.08 16.57
N THR A 68 4.14 -6.28 17.14
CA THR A 68 4.15 -7.56 16.41
C THR A 68 2.88 -7.74 15.59
N MET A 69 1.71 -7.48 16.18
CA MET A 69 0.43 -7.64 15.51
C MET A 69 0.23 -6.61 14.40
N GLY A 70 0.68 -5.37 14.60
CA GLY A 70 0.70 -4.34 13.57
C GLY A 70 1.56 -4.73 12.36
N MET A 71 2.77 -5.24 12.61
CA MET A 71 3.67 -5.73 11.56
C MET A 71 3.11 -6.93 10.80
N LEU A 72 2.45 -7.87 11.50
CA LEU A 72 1.78 -9.01 10.87
C LEU A 72 0.66 -8.56 9.93
N LEU A 73 -0.15 -7.59 10.35
CA LEU A 73 -1.27 -7.07 9.55
C LEU A 73 -0.76 -6.28 8.34
N GLU A 74 0.28 -5.46 8.53
CA GLU A 74 0.96 -4.73 7.44
C GLU A 74 1.53 -5.72 6.40
N SER A 75 2.24 -6.74 6.85
CA SER A 75 2.82 -7.78 5.98
C SER A 75 1.74 -8.57 5.24
N SER A 76 0.63 -8.88 5.90
CA SER A 76 -0.49 -9.61 5.31
C SER A 76 -1.14 -8.81 4.17
N ILE A 77 -1.34 -7.51 4.36
CA ILE A 77 -1.84 -6.60 3.33
C ILE A 77 -0.89 -6.57 2.12
N ILE A 78 0.42 -6.49 2.38
CA ILE A 78 1.44 -6.51 1.33
C ILE A 78 1.34 -7.82 0.53
N CYS A 79 1.24 -8.96 1.21
CA CYS A 79 1.06 -10.27 0.55
C CYS A 79 -0.19 -10.32 -0.32
N VAL A 80 -1.33 -9.83 0.18
CA VAL A 80 -2.59 -9.79 -0.59
C VAL A 80 -2.43 -8.89 -1.82
N GLY A 81 -1.85 -7.71 -1.65
CA GLY A 81 -1.63 -6.78 -2.75
C GLY A 81 -0.74 -7.36 -3.85
N PHE A 82 0.36 -8.02 -3.48
CA PHE A 82 1.20 -8.74 -4.44
C PHE A 82 0.47 -9.91 -5.09
N GLY A 83 -0.35 -10.66 -4.34
CA GLY A 83 -1.19 -11.72 -4.89
C GLY A 83 -2.11 -11.20 -6.00
N VAL A 84 -2.74 -10.04 -5.80
CA VAL A 84 -3.57 -9.37 -6.81
C VAL A 84 -2.74 -8.99 -8.04
N MET A 85 -1.53 -8.44 -7.85
CA MET A 85 -0.64 -8.12 -8.98
C MET A 85 -0.26 -9.38 -9.79
N VAL A 86 0.06 -10.48 -9.10
CA VAL A 86 0.46 -11.75 -9.73
C VAL A 86 -0.69 -12.36 -10.53
N VAL A 87 -1.88 -12.49 -9.92
CA VAL A 87 -3.08 -13.02 -10.62
C VAL A 87 -3.42 -12.16 -11.82
N GLY A 88 -3.28 -10.85 -11.67
CA GLY A 88 -3.51 -9.90 -12.74
C GLY A 88 -2.60 -10.03 -13.94
N LEU A 89 -1.33 -10.41 -13.70
CA LEU A 89 -0.34 -10.61 -14.74
C LEU A 89 -0.39 -12.01 -15.35
N TYR A 90 -0.75 -13.03 -14.54
CA TYR A 90 -0.89 -14.41 -15.01
C TYR A 90 -2.18 -14.62 -15.82
N GLY A 91 -3.23 -13.86 -15.53
CA GLY A 91 -4.50 -13.91 -16.27
C GLY A 91 -4.50 -13.15 -17.61
N GLN A 92 -3.33 -12.74 -18.11
CA GLN A 92 -3.10 -12.04 -19.38
C GLN A 92 -2.23 -12.91 -20.28
#